data_AF-A0A1J8RA82-F1
#
_entry.id   AF-A0A1J8RA82-F1
#
_cell.length_a   1.000
_cell.length_b   1.000
_cell.length_c   1.000
_cell.angle_alpha   90.00
_cell.angle_beta   90.00
_cell.angle_gamma   90.00
#
_symmetry.space_group_name_H-M   'P 1'
#
loop_
_entity.id
_entity.type
_entity.pdbx_description
1 polymer ?
#
loop_
_entity_poly.entity_id
_entity_poly.type
_entity_poly.pdbx_seq_one_letter_code
_entity_poly.pdbx_strand_id
1 'polypeptide(L)'
;MRNIYIADVQAIKDIIWSRGLFQKPLSQYAVLKVFGGNIVTSEGDEWKCYRKVVARAFSERSNRLVLDATTQIMLELFDTVWTGKNEVVIDHAVDLTLPMALFVIGAVTSECLSMLSTSKALVVIYPGKMTP
;
A
#
# COMPACT_ATOMS: atom_id res chain seq x y z
N MET A 1 7.60 -13.93 -26.41
CA MET A 1 7.73 -14.26 -24.96
C MET A 1 6.58 -15.19 -24.62
N ARG A 2 6.85 -16.40 -24.10
CA ARG A 2 5.81 -17.39 -23.77
C ARG A 2 5.47 -17.23 -22.30
N ASN A 3 4.25 -16.83 -21.99
CA ASN A 3 3.78 -16.67 -20.61
C ASN A 3 3.23 -18.02 -20.11
N ILE A 4 3.47 -18.33 -18.84
CA ILE A 4 2.93 -19.52 -18.17
C ILE A 4 1.97 -19.03 -17.09
N TYR A 5 0.74 -19.56 -17.11
CA TYR A 5 -0.27 -19.27 -16.11
C TYR A 5 -0.40 -20.46 -15.17
N ILE A 6 -0.44 -20.19 -13.87
CA ILE A 6 -0.48 -21.21 -12.82
C ILE A 6 -1.75 -20.99 -12.02
N ALA A 7 -2.55 -22.05 -11.89
CA ALA A 7 -3.84 -22.02 -11.18
C ALA A 7 -3.87 -22.99 -9.97
N ASP A 8 -2.78 -23.71 -9.71
CA ASP A 8 -2.67 -24.60 -8.55
C ASP A 8 -2.18 -23.84 -7.31
N VAL A 9 -2.90 -24.01 -6.20
CA VAL A 9 -2.64 -23.28 -4.94
C VAL A 9 -1.29 -23.65 -4.33
N GLN A 10 -0.89 -24.92 -4.37
CA GLN A 10 0.37 -25.36 -3.76
C GLN A 10 1.55 -24.85 -4.59
N ALA A 11 1.48 -24.98 -5.91
CA ALA A 11 2.47 -24.43 -6.82
C ALA A 11 2.65 -22.91 -6.66
N ILE A 12 1.54 -22.16 -6.53
CA ILE A 12 1.59 -20.70 -6.29
C ILE A 12 2.30 -20.40 -4.96
N LYS A 13 2.01 -21.15 -3.89
CA LYS A 13 2.68 -20.97 -2.59
C LYS A 13 4.18 -21.26 -2.71
N ASP A 14 4.56 -22.38 -3.32
CA ASP A 14 5.97 -22.73 -3.48
C ASP A 14 6.73 -21.64 -4.24
N ILE A 15 6.15 -21.12 -5.32
CA ILE A 15 6.73 -20.03 -6.12
C ILE A 15 6.87 -18.74 -5.30
N ILE A 16 5.82 -18.32 -4.58
CA ILE A 16 5.81 -17.06 -3.82
C ILE A 16 6.79 -17.11 -2.63
N TRP A 17 6.95 -18.27 -2.00
CA TRP A 17 7.85 -18.45 -0.86
C TRP A 17 9.31 -18.64 -1.30
N SER A 18 9.56 -19.29 -2.45
CA SER A 18 10.89 -19.48 -3.02
C SER A 18 11.37 -18.27 -3.85
N ARG A 19 11.30 -17.06 -3.27
CA ARG A 19 11.68 -15.79 -3.94
C ARG A 19 13.11 -15.75 -4.50
N GLY A 20 14.03 -16.56 -3.96
CA GLY A 20 15.38 -16.68 -4.48
C GLY A 20 15.45 -17.38 -5.85
N LEU A 21 14.53 -18.32 -6.11
CA LEU A 21 14.40 -19.04 -7.37
C LEU A 21 13.49 -18.29 -8.36
N PHE A 22 12.43 -17.67 -7.84
CA PHE A 22 11.43 -16.96 -8.63
C PHE A 22 11.48 -15.46 -8.34
N GLN A 23 12.45 -14.79 -8.97
CA GLN A 23 12.61 -13.34 -8.86
C GLN A 23 11.58 -12.60 -9.71
N LYS A 24 11.20 -11.39 -9.29
CA LYS A 24 10.34 -10.52 -10.10
C LYS A 24 11.07 -10.12 -11.39
N PRO A 25 10.38 -10.10 -12.54
CA PRO A 25 10.95 -9.57 -13.78
C PRO A 25 11.05 -8.05 -13.71
N LEU A 26 12.16 -7.52 -13.15
CA LEU A 26 12.34 -6.09 -12.87
C LEU A 26 12.20 -5.17 -14.09
N SER A 27 12.44 -5.68 -15.30
CA SER A 27 12.24 -4.93 -16.55
C SER A 27 10.79 -4.48 -16.75
N GLN A 28 9.82 -5.28 -16.30
CA GLN A 28 8.39 -4.94 -16.41
C GLN A 28 7.97 -3.82 -15.45
N TYR A 29 8.74 -3.61 -14.39
CA TYR A 29 8.46 -2.58 -13.38
C TYR A 29 9.24 -1.29 -13.61
N ALA A 30 9.93 -1.14 -14.75
CA ALA A 30 10.75 0.03 -15.04
C ALA A 30 9.94 1.35 -14.96
N VAL A 31 8.68 1.34 -15.39
CA VAL A 31 7.77 2.50 -15.32
C VAL A 31 7.51 2.97 -13.87
N LEU A 32 7.66 2.09 -12.88
CA LEU A 32 7.45 2.44 -11.48
C LEU A 32 8.70 3.09 -10.85
N LYS A 33 9.82 3.18 -11.57
CA LYS A 33 11.05 3.84 -11.09
C LYS A 33 11.05 5.36 -11.31
N VAL A 34 9.95 5.95 -11.78
CA VAL A 34 9.85 7.40 -12.05
C VAL A 34 10.20 8.24 -10.82
N PHE A 35 9.84 7.78 -9.62
CA PHE A 35 10.15 8.43 -8.34
C PHE A 35 11.38 7.83 -7.62
N GLY A 36 12.19 7.03 -8.31
CA GLY A 36 13.32 6.30 -7.74
C GLY A 36 13.01 4.84 -7.40
N GLY A 37 13.96 4.18 -6.73
CA GLY A 37 13.84 2.79 -6.31
C GLY A 37 12.75 2.59 -5.25
N ASN A 38 12.00 1.49 -5.34
CA ASN A 38 10.95 1.16 -4.39
C ASN A 38 10.86 -0.37 -4.14
N ILE A 39 9.97 -0.79 -3.23
CA ILE A 39 9.78 -2.20 -2.85
C ILE A 39 9.35 -3.09 -4.02
N VAL A 40 8.66 -2.55 -5.03
CA VAL A 40 8.21 -3.32 -6.19
C VAL A 40 9.37 -3.48 -7.18
N THR A 41 10.22 -2.47 -7.32
CA THR A 41 11.31 -2.43 -8.31
C THR A 41 12.66 -2.96 -7.81
N SER A 42 12.71 -3.52 -6.60
CA SER A 42 13.93 -4.03 -5.94
C SER A 42 13.85 -5.52 -5.66
N GLU A 43 15.00 -6.18 -5.54
CA GLU A 43 15.15 -7.59 -5.16
C GLU A 43 16.27 -7.77 -4.12
N GLY A 44 16.36 -8.97 -3.54
CA GLY A 44 17.45 -9.31 -2.62
C GLY A 44 17.52 -8.42 -1.38
N ASP A 45 18.72 -7.95 -1.03
CA ASP A 45 18.95 -7.17 0.18
C ASP A 45 18.35 -5.75 0.11
N GLU A 46 18.30 -5.16 -1.09
CA GLU A 46 17.64 -3.87 -1.31
C GLU A 46 16.14 -3.98 -1.01
N TRP A 47 15.50 -5.05 -1.50
CA TRP A 47 14.09 -5.33 -1.19
C TRP A 47 13.85 -5.54 0.31
N LYS A 48 14.74 -6.26 1.00
CA LYS A 48 14.65 -6.45 2.47
C LYS A 48 14.69 -5.10 3.19
N CYS A 49 15.56 -4.19 2.76
CA CYS A 49 15.65 -2.84 3.31
C CYS A 49 14.35 -2.06 3.12
N TYR A 50 13.83 -1.96 1.89
CA TYR A 50 12.55 -1.28 1.63
C TYR A 50 11.39 -1.92 2.39
N ARG A 51 11.30 -3.25 2.43
CA ARG A 51 10.26 -3.96 3.18
C ARG A 51 10.28 -3.61 4.66
N LYS A 52 11.46 -3.51 5.27
CA LYS A 52 11.61 -3.14 6.68
C LYS A 52 11.08 -1.73 6.97
N VAL A 53 11.30 -0.78 6.06
CA VAL A 53 10.78 0.58 6.18
C VAL A 53 9.26 0.61 5.99
N VAL A 54 8.77 0.01 4.91
CA VAL A 54 7.34 0.00 4.54
C VAL A 54 6.49 -0.75 5.58
N ALA A 55 6.99 -1.84 6.18
CA ALA A 55 6.24 -2.65 7.14
C ALA A 55 5.69 -1.84 8.34
N ARG A 56 6.32 -0.72 8.70
CA ARG A 56 5.84 0.13 9.80
C ARG A 56 4.56 0.89 9.47
N ALA A 57 4.42 1.34 8.22
CA ALA A 57 3.22 2.02 7.75
C ALA A 57 2.01 1.08 7.64
N PHE A 58 2.25 -0.24 7.64
CA PHE A 58 1.22 -1.29 7.63
C PHE A 58 1.24 -2.11 8.93
N SER A 59 1.60 -1.45 10.05
CA SER A 59 1.50 -2.04 11.38
C SER A 59 0.05 -2.14 11.84
N GLU A 60 -0.22 -2.96 12.86
CA GLU A 60 -1.55 -3.06 13.48
C GLU A 60 -2.09 -1.68 13.92
N ARG A 61 -1.22 -0.82 14.47
CA ARG A 61 -1.56 0.56 14.83
C ARG A 61 -2.04 1.35 13.62
N SER A 62 -1.31 1.29 12.50
CA SER A 62 -1.69 1.98 11.26
C SER A 62 -2.99 1.44 10.68
N ASN A 63 -3.17 0.12 10.70
CA ASN A 63 -4.41 -0.51 10.23
C ASN A 63 -5.63 -0.11 11.07
N ARG A 64 -5.45 0.12 12.38
CA ARG A 64 -6.50 0.66 13.24
C ARG A 64 -6.89 2.08 12.83
N LEU A 65 -5.93 2.96 12.53
CA LEU A 65 -6.22 4.32 12.05
C LEU A 65 -7.01 4.31 10.75
N VAL A 66 -6.68 3.40 9.82
CA VAL A 66 -7.45 3.18 8.59
C VAL A 66 -8.89 2.79 8.90
N LEU A 67 -9.11 1.87 9.84
CA LEU A 67 -10.44 1.44 10.24
C LEU A 67 -11.25 2.56 10.89
N ASP A 68 -10.63 3.31 11.80
CA ASP A 68 -11.26 4.43 12.51
C ASP A 68 -11.66 5.53 11.51
N ALA A 69 -10.77 5.90 10.59
CA ALA A 69 -11.04 6.87 9.53
C ALA A 69 -12.16 6.39 8.59
N THR A 70 -12.13 5.12 8.18
CA THR A 70 -13.18 4.54 7.32
C THR A 70 -14.54 4.59 8.01
N THR A 71 -14.58 4.24 9.30
CA THR A 71 -15.82 4.28 10.09
C THR A 71 -16.36 5.69 10.18
N GLN A 72 -15.52 6.67 10.50
CA GLN A 72 -15.91 8.07 10.58
C GLN A 72 -16.47 8.59 9.25
N ILE A 73 -15.77 8.34 8.13
CA ILE A 73 -16.19 8.78 6.79
C ILE A 73 -17.55 8.16 6.42
N MET A 74 -17.76 6.88 6.73
CA MET A 74 -19.03 6.21 6.45
C MET A 74 -20.18 6.75 7.31
N LEU A 75 -19.95 6.97 8.60
CA LEU A 75 -20.95 7.58 9.49
C LEU A 75 -21.33 8.98 9.02
N GLU A 76 -20.35 9.80 8.62
CA GLU A 76 -20.61 11.12 8.06
C GLU A 76 -21.44 11.05 6.76
N LEU A 77 -21.13 10.09 5.87
CA LEU A 77 -21.91 9.88 4.66
C LEU A 77 -23.38 9.49 4.97
N PHE A 78 -23.59 8.62 5.98
CA PHE A 78 -24.92 8.24 6.45
C PHE A 78 -25.70 9.44 6.99
N ASP A 79 -25.04 10.28 7.79
CA ASP A 79 -25.67 11.40 8.50
C ASP A 79 -25.87 12.66 7.63
N THR A 80 -25.25 12.73 6.45
CA THR A 80 -25.31 13.90 5.55
C THR A 80 -26.01 13.61 4.22
N VAL A 81 -25.47 12.69 3.41
CA VAL A 81 -25.92 12.47 2.03
C VAL A 81 -27.07 11.46 1.96
N TRP A 82 -27.07 10.50 2.89
CA TRP A 82 -28.06 9.41 2.95
C TRP A 82 -29.14 9.60 4.02
N THR A 83 -29.16 10.76 4.67
CA THR A 83 -30.15 11.10 5.71
C THR A 83 -31.57 10.94 5.19
N GLY A 84 -32.38 10.14 5.89
CA GLY A 84 -33.79 9.92 5.57
C GLY A 84 -34.06 9.05 4.33
N LYS A 85 -33.03 8.45 3.72
CA LYS A 85 -33.18 7.51 2.62
C LYS A 85 -33.25 6.08 3.17
N ASN A 86 -34.33 5.37 2.85
CA ASN A 86 -34.48 3.95 3.20
C ASN A 86 -33.72 3.03 2.23
N GLU A 87 -33.41 3.53 1.04
CA GLU A 87 -32.68 2.82 0.00
C GLU A 87 -31.76 3.80 -0.75
N VAL A 88 -30.54 3.34 -1.05
CA VAL A 88 -29.55 4.08 -1.84
C VAL A 88 -29.12 3.18 -2.99
N VAL A 89 -29.41 3.62 -4.21
CA VAL A 89 -29.00 2.93 -5.44
C VAL A 89 -27.76 3.62 -5.98
N ILE A 90 -26.73 2.81 -6.27
CA ILE A 90 -25.47 3.27 -6.84
C ILE A 90 -25.23 2.46 -8.11
N ASP A 91 -25.12 3.14 -9.27
CA ASP A 91 -25.01 2.49 -10.57
C ASP A 91 -23.70 1.70 -10.71
N HIS A 92 -22.59 2.27 -10.21
CA HIS A 92 -21.28 1.64 -10.22
C HIS A 92 -20.61 1.71 -8.85
N ALA A 93 -20.13 0.57 -8.36
CA ALA A 93 -19.43 0.49 -7.06
C ALA A 93 -18.19 1.41 -6.98
N VAL A 94 -17.59 1.75 -8.13
CA VAL A 94 -16.44 2.66 -8.21
C VAL A 94 -16.81 4.07 -7.73
N ASP A 95 -18.04 4.52 -7.97
CA ASP A 95 -18.49 5.87 -7.63
C ASP A 95 -18.51 6.11 -6.11
N LEU A 96 -18.59 5.03 -5.33
CA LEU A 96 -18.46 5.06 -3.87
C LEU A 96 -17.06 4.67 -3.41
N THR A 97 -16.54 3.55 -3.91
CA THR A 97 -15.29 2.96 -3.39
C THR A 97 -14.05 3.78 -3.72
N LEU A 98 -14.01 4.46 -4.87
CA LEU A 98 -12.86 5.28 -5.25
C LEU A 98 -12.74 6.53 -4.37
N PRO A 99 -13.77 7.38 -4.21
CA PRO A 99 -13.70 8.52 -3.27
C PRO A 99 -13.39 8.08 -1.84
N MET A 100 -14.02 7.00 -1.39
CA MET A 100 -13.81 6.48 -0.03
C MET A 100 -12.36 6.04 0.19
N ALA A 101 -11.77 5.31 -0.76
CA ALA A 101 -10.36 4.93 -0.68
C ALA A 101 -9.44 6.16 -0.66
N LEU A 102 -9.72 7.19 -1.47
CA LEU A 102 -8.93 8.42 -1.50
C LEU A 102 -9.02 9.21 -0.19
N PHE A 103 -10.21 9.33 0.40
CA PHE A 103 -10.39 9.99 1.70
C PHE A 103 -9.65 9.27 2.82
N VAL A 104 -9.75 7.94 2.87
CA VAL A 104 -9.06 7.12 3.88
C VAL A 104 -7.54 7.24 3.73
N ILE A 105 -7.01 7.16 2.51
CA ILE A 105 -5.57 7.33 2.25
C ILE A 105 -5.15 8.75 2.67
N GLY A 106 -5.91 9.78 2.30
CA GLY A 106 -5.61 11.17 2.66
C GLY A 106 -5.56 11.39 4.18
N ALA A 107 -6.55 10.85 4.90
CA ALA A 107 -6.65 10.99 6.35
C ALA A 107 -5.47 10.33 7.10
N VAL A 108 -5.03 9.16 6.65
CA VAL A 108 -4.03 8.35 7.37
C VAL A 108 -2.59 8.66 6.96
N THR A 109 -2.38 9.20 5.76
CA THR A 109 -1.02 9.43 5.22
C THR A 109 -0.17 10.34 6.10
N SER A 110 -0.75 11.39 6.68
CA SER A 110 -0.04 12.33 7.58
C SER A 110 0.53 11.63 8.81
N GLU A 111 -0.25 10.74 9.41
CA GLU A 111 0.14 10.02 10.62
C GLU A 111 1.13 8.89 10.31
N CYS A 112 0.95 8.16 9.20
CA CYS A 112 1.91 7.17 8.74
C CYS A 112 3.28 7.77 8.39
N LEU A 113 3.33 8.99 7.82
CA LEU A 113 4.59 9.69 7.56
C LEU A 113 5.37 9.98 8.85
N SER A 114 4.69 10.36 9.93
CA SER A 114 5.33 10.55 11.24
C SER A 114 5.96 9.25 11.78
N MET A 115 5.32 8.09 11.52
CA MET A 115 5.83 6.77 11.91
C MET A 115 7.06 6.34 11.11
N LEU A 116 7.20 6.84 9.87
CA LEU A 116 8.35 6.61 9.01
C LEU A 116 9.53 7.54 9.38
N SER A 117 9.26 8.80 9.72
CA SER A 117 10.29 9.79 10.11
C SER A 117 11.03 9.42 11.39
N THR A 118 10.41 8.67 12.30
CA THR A 118 11.05 8.22 13.56
C THR A 118 11.95 6.99 13.39
N SER A 119 12.04 6.43 12.18
CA SER A 119 12.82 5.24 11.90
C SER A 119 14.26 5.60 11.50
N LYS A 120 15.25 5.13 12.28
CA LYS A 120 16.69 5.19 11.90
C LYS A 120 16.98 4.58 10.52
N ALA A 121 16.07 3.77 9.95
CA ALA A 121 16.22 3.17 8.62
C ALA A 121 15.91 4.14 7.47
N LEU A 122 15.13 5.21 7.68
CA LEU A 122 14.89 6.22 6.64
C LEU A 122 16.20 6.96 6.29
N VAL A 123 17.04 7.19 7.31
CA VAL A 123 18.40 7.78 7.19
C VAL A 123 19.33 6.90 6.34
N VAL A 124 19.09 5.58 6.30
CA VAL A 124 19.92 4.62 5.54
C VAL A 124 19.57 4.63 4.05
N ILE A 125 18.34 4.97 3.66
CA ILE A 125 17.91 5.00 2.26
C ILE A 125 18.36 6.31 1.56
N TYR A 126 18.55 7.40 2.31
CA TYR A 126 19.04 8.69 1.80
C TYR A 126 20.38 9.09 2.44
N PRO A 127 21.52 8.46 2.08
CA PRO A 127 22.81 8.77 2.70
C PRO A 127 23.41 10.14 2.29
N GLY A 128 22.70 11.00 1.54
CA GLY A 128 23.31 12.16 0.87
C GLY A 128 22.67 13.55 1.05
N LYS A 129 21.55 13.72 1.78
CA LYS A 129 20.87 15.02 1.86
C LYS A 129 20.16 15.23 3.20
N MET A 130 20.89 15.25 4.31
CA MET A 130 20.41 15.93 5.52
C MET A 130 21.60 16.44 6.32
N THR A 131 22.28 17.44 5.77
CA THR A 131 22.98 18.43 6.59
C THR A 131 22.01 19.59 6.84
N PRO A 132 22.01 20.18 8.05
CA PRO A 132 21.12 21.28 8.41
C PRO A 132 21.25 22.49 7.47
#